data_AF-A0A2W6YWW9-F1
#
_entry.id   AF-A0A2W6YWW9-F1
#
_cell.length_a   1.000
_cell.length_b   1.000
_cell.length_c   1.000
_cell.angle_alpha   90.00
_cell.angle_beta   90.00
_cell.angle_gamma   90.00
#
_symmetry.space_group_name_H-M   'P 1'
#
loop_
_entity.id
_entity.type
_entity.pdbx_description
1 polymer ?
#
loop_
_entity_poly.entity_id
_entity_poly.type
_entity_poly.pdbx_seq_one_letter_code
_entity_poly.pdbx_strand_id
1 'polypeptide(L)'
;PLSDLLLSRLLFADANGMTASELKAALKAIAGSELSNTAYTEQIETTLTSLSEQNYTQPVSSARHQLSDSGRQHILDGLRLKTLPPRLQWKTLKNTDWIAHALNLPALSSETRRRLAEADGLRAAILQQGFDLSIAPFGTLTQARNALLWQHLCNPQTAEKLQTQLPDLQQQVFNQGTVMAALLNDLLQAPNSLAWDKALAQLVAKVAQAKRTTPDELRTAILRQALTSSAAPLPTKPDTSNSTPIAALSDEAFAELTLNAAKATQDGRLGDSKVFISRVWATLQQQHPDLKLTLEGFKQRLITANQQRRLDLSRADMAYALDANDVSTSETNHLNSTFHFIRLD
;
A
#
# COMPACT_ATOMS: atom_id res chain seq x y z
N PRO A 1 -5.63 10.71 -7.40
CA PRO A 1 -5.52 11.14 -5.98
C PRO A 1 -5.76 12.64 -5.78
N LEU A 2 -5.04 13.56 -6.45
CA LEU A 2 -5.28 15.01 -6.33
C LEU A 2 -6.63 15.40 -6.94
N SER A 3 -6.93 14.87 -8.14
CA SER A 3 -8.22 15.01 -8.80
C SER A 3 -9.37 14.58 -7.89
N ASP A 4 -9.21 13.45 -7.21
CA ASP A 4 -10.22 12.92 -6.31
C ASP A 4 -10.43 13.78 -5.05
N LEU A 5 -9.34 14.35 -4.50
CA LEU A 5 -9.43 15.31 -3.39
C LEU A 5 -10.13 16.62 -3.80
N LEU A 6 -9.89 17.10 -5.03
CA LEU A 6 -10.59 18.26 -5.58
C LEU A 6 -12.08 17.99 -5.73
N LEU A 7 -12.44 16.88 -6.37
CA LEU A 7 -13.83 16.45 -6.51
C LEU A 7 -14.51 16.24 -5.14
N SER A 8 -13.78 15.67 -4.17
CA SER A 8 -14.27 15.50 -2.80
C SER A 8 -14.53 16.83 -2.11
N ARG A 9 -13.73 17.87 -2.39
CA ARG A 9 -13.98 19.21 -1.84
C ARG A 9 -15.21 19.84 -2.47
N LEU A 10 -15.42 19.61 -3.78
CA LEU A 10 -16.58 20.07 -4.54
C LEU A 10 -17.90 19.39 -4.14
N LEU A 11 -17.88 18.21 -3.51
CA LEU A 11 -19.08 17.60 -2.87
C LEU A 11 -19.76 18.54 -1.87
N PHE A 12 -19.01 19.47 -1.28
CA PHE A 12 -19.48 20.44 -0.30
C PHE A 12 -19.57 21.86 -0.86
N ALA A 13 -19.53 22.02 -2.18
CA ALA A 13 -19.84 23.29 -2.81
C ALA A 13 -21.32 23.65 -2.60
N ASP A 14 -21.59 24.94 -2.44
CA ASP A 14 -22.96 25.45 -2.48
C ASP A 14 -23.48 25.42 -3.94
N ALA A 15 -24.74 25.85 -4.14
CA ALA A 15 -25.33 25.92 -5.47
C ALA A 15 -24.55 26.83 -6.44
N ASN A 16 -23.71 27.73 -5.90
CA ASN A 16 -22.90 28.65 -6.69
C ASN A 16 -21.58 28.01 -7.15
N GLY A 17 -21.19 26.84 -6.65
CA GLY A 17 -19.90 26.22 -6.96
C GLY A 17 -18.72 26.87 -6.22
N MET A 18 -17.52 26.29 -6.39
CA MET A 18 -16.28 26.78 -5.77
C MET A 18 -15.28 27.30 -6.79
N THR A 19 -14.52 28.31 -6.36
CA THR A 19 -13.41 28.89 -7.12
C THR A 19 -12.13 28.06 -6.96
N ALA A 20 -11.21 28.17 -7.92
CA ALA A 20 -9.88 27.56 -7.83
C ALA A 20 -9.11 28.03 -6.58
N SER A 21 -9.28 29.28 -6.15
CA SER A 21 -8.65 29.84 -4.95
C SER A 21 -9.14 29.15 -3.66
N GLU A 22 -10.45 28.90 -3.54
CA GLU A 22 -11.03 28.20 -2.39
C GLU A 22 -10.56 26.73 -2.33
N LEU A 23 -10.47 26.06 -3.48
CA LEU A 23 -9.95 24.70 -3.59
C LEU A 23 -8.47 24.65 -3.21
N LYS A 24 -7.67 25.58 -3.74
CA LYS A 24 -6.25 25.75 -3.42
C LYS A 24 -6.05 25.92 -1.91
N ALA A 25 -6.80 26.82 -1.28
CA ALA A 25 -6.73 27.09 0.15
C ALA A 25 -7.09 25.86 0.99
N ALA A 26 -8.13 25.11 0.60
CA ALA A 26 -8.58 23.91 1.33
C ALA A 26 -7.56 22.76 1.29
N LEU A 27 -6.81 22.64 0.20
CA LEU A 27 -5.86 21.54 -0.04
C LEU A 27 -4.39 21.91 0.22
N LYS A 28 -4.09 23.20 0.47
CA LYS A 28 -2.71 23.71 0.63
C LYS A 28 -1.88 22.93 1.66
N ALA A 29 -2.48 22.56 2.78
CA ALA A 29 -1.78 21.82 3.83
C ALA A 29 -1.35 20.40 3.39
N ILE A 30 -2.06 19.82 2.42
CA ILE A 30 -1.82 18.46 1.93
C ILE A 30 -0.94 18.49 0.69
N ALA A 31 -1.38 19.19 -0.37
CA ALA A 31 -0.71 19.14 -1.67
C ALA A 31 0.33 20.26 -1.90
N GLY A 32 0.32 21.30 -1.06
CA GLY A 32 1.16 22.49 -1.26
C GLY A 32 2.54 22.46 -0.59
N SER A 33 2.93 21.37 0.10
CA SER A 33 4.21 21.33 0.83
C SER A 33 5.44 21.06 -0.06
N GLU A 34 5.24 20.38 -1.19
CA GLU A 34 6.33 19.94 -2.08
C GLU A 34 6.52 20.87 -3.29
N LEU A 35 5.59 21.79 -3.54
CA LEU A 35 5.56 22.61 -4.74
C LEU A 35 5.66 24.10 -4.41
N SER A 36 6.26 24.87 -5.33
CA SER A 36 6.19 26.33 -5.27
C SER A 36 4.72 26.79 -5.38
N ASN A 37 4.40 27.97 -4.82
CA ASN A 37 3.03 28.49 -4.88
C ASN A 37 2.50 28.64 -6.31
N THR A 38 3.37 28.91 -7.29
CA THR A 38 3.01 29.02 -8.71
C THR A 38 2.74 27.64 -9.31
N ALA A 39 3.66 26.69 -9.16
CA ALA A 39 3.50 25.31 -9.66
C ALA A 39 2.27 24.62 -9.05
N TYR A 40 2.00 24.86 -7.76
CA TYR A 40 0.78 24.35 -7.12
C TYR A 40 -0.50 24.95 -7.71
N THR A 41 -0.48 26.22 -8.12
CA THR A 41 -1.65 26.86 -8.76
C THR A 41 -1.89 26.25 -10.14
N GLU A 42 -0.85 26.17 -10.95
CA GLU A 42 -0.89 25.59 -12.30
C GLU A 42 -1.35 24.13 -12.27
N GLN A 43 -0.89 23.34 -11.29
CA GLN A 43 -1.33 21.96 -11.12
C GLN A 43 -2.82 21.87 -10.80
N ILE A 44 -3.34 22.72 -9.91
CA ILE A 44 -4.76 22.74 -9.55
C ILE A 44 -5.61 23.13 -10.78
N GLU A 45 -5.20 24.18 -11.50
CA GLU A 45 -5.90 24.64 -12.71
C GLU A 45 -5.89 23.57 -13.82
N THR A 46 -4.73 22.97 -14.11
CA THR A 46 -4.59 21.87 -15.07
C THR A 46 -5.46 20.68 -14.69
N THR A 47 -5.50 20.32 -13.39
CA THR A 47 -6.33 19.22 -12.91
C THR A 47 -7.83 19.54 -13.06
N LEU A 48 -8.24 20.79 -12.80
CA LEU A 48 -9.63 21.21 -12.97
C LEU A 48 -10.07 21.18 -14.43
N THR A 49 -9.20 21.61 -15.36
CA THR A 49 -9.46 21.50 -16.80
C THR A 49 -9.66 20.04 -17.21
N SER A 50 -8.75 19.15 -16.80
CA SER A 50 -8.87 17.71 -17.11
C SER A 50 -10.12 17.07 -16.50
N LEU A 51 -10.51 17.47 -15.28
CA LEU A 51 -11.76 17.01 -14.66
C LEU A 51 -13.01 17.48 -15.40
N SER A 52 -12.97 18.69 -15.98
CA SER A 52 -14.06 19.22 -16.80
C SER A 52 -14.16 18.47 -18.12
N GLU A 53 -13.04 18.16 -18.76
CA GLU A 53 -12.99 17.36 -20.00
C GLU A 53 -13.53 15.94 -19.79
N GLN A 54 -13.30 15.36 -18.60
CA GLN A 54 -13.83 14.07 -18.19
C GLN A 54 -15.30 14.11 -17.74
N ASN A 55 -15.97 15.25 -17.83
CA ASN A 55 -17.34 15.49 -17.36
C ASN A 55 -17.56 15.25 -15.86
N TYR A 56 -16.51 15.29 -15.02
CA TYR A 56 -16.64 15.16 -13.56
C TYR A 56 -16.94 16.49 -12.86
N THR A 57 -16.64 17.61 -13.52
CA THR A 57 -17.03 18.95 -13.08
C THR A 57 -17.80 19.67 -14.16
N GLN A 58 -18.60 20.65 -13.77
CA GLN A 58 -19.32 21.55 -14.66
C GLN A 58 -19.06 23.00 -14.24
N PRO A 59 -18.87 23.93 -15.20
CA PRO A 59 -18.73 25.34 -14.89
C PRO A 59 -20.10 25.93 -14.51
N VAL A 60 -20.18 26.56 -13.34
CA VAL A 60 -21.36 27.36 -12.92
C VAL A 60 -21.22 28.80 -13.44
N SER A 61 -19.98 29.28 -13.50
CA SER A 61 -19.59 30.55 -14.12
C SER A 61 -18.14 30.46 -14.59
N SER A 62 -17.61 31.51 -15.22
CA SER A 62 -16.25 31.55 -15.76
C SER A 62 -15.13 31.24 -14.75
N ALA A 63 -15.41 31.33 -13.45
CA ALA A 63 -14.42 31.09 -12.39
C ALA A 63 -14.89 30.08 -11.32
N ARG A 64 -16.05 29.44 -11.49
CA ARG A 64 -16.65 28.56 -10.49
C ARG A 64 -16.98 27.19 -11.06
N HIS A 65 -16.58 26.16 -10.32
CA HIS A 65 -16.79 24.77 -10.68
C HIS A 65 -17.75 24.11 -9.69
N GLN A 66 -18.61 23.24 -10.21
CA GLN A 66 -19.47 22.36 -9.44
C GLN A 66 -19.22 20.91 -9.86
N LEU A 67 -19.55 19.99 -8.98
CA LEU A 67 -19.46 18.56 -9.25
C LEU A 67 -20.64 18.12 -10.14
N SER A 68 -20.37 17.35 -11.19
CA SER A 68 -21.42 16.68 -11.97
C SER A 68 -21.95 15.44 -11.24
N ASP A 69 -23.03 14.84 -11.74
CA ASP A 69 -23.56 13.59 -11.18
C ASP A 69 -22.56 12.42 -11.34
N SER A 70 -21.84 12.34 -12.47
CA SER A 70 -20.79 11.34 -12.67
C SER A 70 -19.61 11.57 -11.73
N GLY A 71 -19.19 12.82 -11.53
CA GLY A 71 -18.12 13.16 -10.59
C GLY A 71 -18.49 12.86 -9.14
N ARG A 72 -19.76 13.07 -8.78
CA ARG A 72 -20.32 12.67 -7.49
C ARG A 72 -20.26 11.17 -7.31
N GLN A 73 -20.73 10.41 -8.28
CA GLN A 73 -20.74 8.95 -8.21
C GLN A 73 -19.31 8.39 -8.12
N HIS A 74 -18.39 8.89 -8.94
CA HIS A 74 -16.98 8.51 -8.94
C HIS A 74 -16.33 8.64 -7.56
N ILE A 75 -16.56 9.77 -6.87
CA ILE A 75 -15.99 9.98 -5.53
C ILE A 75 -16.69 9.17 -4.45
N LEU A 76 -18.01 9.03 -4.53
CA LEU A 76 -18.75 8.19 -3.59
C LEU A 76 -18.27 6.74 -3.69
N ASP A 77 -18.10 6.20 -4.90
CA ASP A 77 -17.58 4.86 -5.14
C ASP A 77 -16.12 4.72 -4.66
N GLY A 78 -15.26 5.69 -4.99
CA GLY A 78 -13.87 5.72 -4.54
C GLY A 78 -13.74 5.72 -3.02
N LEU A 79 -14.57 6.48 -2.32
CA LEU A 79 -14.61 6.52 -0.85
C LEU A 79 -15.44 5.39 -0.22
N ARG A 80 -15.96 4.45 -1.02
CA ARG A 80 -16.81 3.33 -0.58
C ARG A 80 -18.07 3.80 0.17
N LEU A 81 -18.62 4.94 -0.23
CA LEU A 81 -19.84 5.53 0.29
C LEU A 81 -20.98 5.33 -0.72
N LYS A 82 -22.11 4.78 -0.28
CA LYS A 82 -23.31 4.69 -1.15
C LYS A 82 -23.95 6.06 -1.38
N THR A 83 -24.00 6.87 -0.33
CA THR A 83 -24.53 8.23 -0.34
C THR A 83 -23.72 9.07 0.64
N LEU A 84 -23.72 10.39 0.44
CA LEU A 84 -23.10 11.30 1.40
C LEU A 84 -23.91 11.27 2.72
N PRO A 85 -23.30 10.92 3.87
CA PRO A 85 -24.00 10.94 5.15
C PRO A 85 -24.56 12.34 5.45
N PRO A 86 -25.79 12.42 6.02
CA PRO A 86 -26.37 13.71 6.35
C PRO A 86 -25.50 14.44 7.37
N ARG A 87 -25.31 15.75 7.18
CA ARG A 87 -24.48 16.63 8.04
C ARG A 87 -22.98 16.31 8.04
N LEU A 88 -22.48 15.47 7.13
CA LEU A 88 -21.05 15.30 6.97
C LEU A 88 -20.43 16.65 6.60
N GLN A 89 -19.31 17.00 7.22
CA GLN A 89 -18.56 18.21 6.91
C GLN A 89 -17.25 17.84 6.21
N TRP A 90 -16.74 18.76 5.39
CA TRP A 90 -15.44 18.59 4.72
C TRP A 90 -14.32 18.16 5.68
N LYS A 91 -14.24 18.78 6.86
CA LYS A 91 -13.23 18.43 7.86
C LYS A 91 -13.32 16.97 8.28
N THR A 92 -14.53 16.45 8.48
CA THR A 92 -14.76 15.06 8.86
C THR A 92 -14.44 14.11 7.71
N LEU A 93 -14.95 14.36 6.50
CA LEU A 93 -14.65 13.55 5.32
C LEU A 93 -13.13 13.44 5.11
N LYS A 94 -12.44 14.58 5.14
CA LYS A 94 -10.98 14.68 4.97
C LYS A 94 -10.20 13.94 6.06
N ASN A 95 -10.61 14.09 7.32
CA ASN A 95 -9.87 13.54 8.46
C ASN A 95 -10.23 12.09 8.80
N THR A 96 -11.26 11.52 8.18
CA THR A 96 -11.72 10.15 8.46
C THR A 96 -11.89 9.32 7.18
N ASP A 97 -12.88 9.61 6.34
CA ASP A 97 -13.16 8.81 5.13
C ASP A 97 -11.96 8.79 4.17
N TRP A 98 -11.29 9.93 3.96
CA TRP A 98 -10.07 10.01 3.16
C TRP A 98 -8.86 9.31 3.78
N ILE A 99 -8.74 9.33 5.11
CA ILE A 99 -7.70 8.60 5.84
C ILE A 99 -7.94 7.10 5.73
N ALA A 100 -9.20 6.67 5.86
CA ALA A 100 -9.58 5.27 5.68
C ALA A 100 -9.27 4.81 4.26
N HIS A 101 -9.58 5.61 3.25
CA HIS A 101 -9.21 5.32 1.87
C HIS A 101 -7.68 5.23 1.70
N ALA A 102 -6.92 6.20 2.21
CA ALA A 102 -5.45 6.22 2.12
C ALA A 102 -4.78 5.01 2.82
N LEU A 103 -5.37 4.53 3.92
CA LEU A 103 -4.90 3.36 4.66
C LEU A 103 -5.55 2.04 4.18
N ASN A 104 -6.29 2.06 3.06
CA ASN A 104 -7.02 0.92 2.50
C ASN A 104 -7.96 0.20 3.50
N LEU A 105 -8.56 0.96 4.43
CA LEU A 105 -9.48 0.42 5.42
C LEU A 105 -10.88 0.14 4.82
N PRO A 106 -11.67 -0.76 5.42
CA PRO A 106 -13.05 -1.01 5.01
C PRO A 106 -13.94 0.25 5.14
N ALA A 107 -15.15 0.18 4.55
CA ALA A 107 -16.11 1.27 4.62
C ALA A 107 -16.46 1.66 6.08
N LEU A 108 -16.56 2.96 6.33
CA LEU A 108 -16.75 3.49 7.69
C LEU A 108 -18.21 3.48 8.13
N SER A 109 -18.47 2.91 9.31
CA SER A 109 -19.69 3.14 10.07
C SER A 109 -19.56 4.40 10.93
N SER A 110 -20.63 4.85 11.56
CA SER A 110 -20.57 5.98 12.51
C SER A 110 -19.59 5.73 13.66
N GLU A 111 -19.52 4.48 14.14
CA GLU A 111 -18.63 4.10 15.23
C GLU A 111 -17.16 4.05 14.80
N THR A 112 -16.87 3.43 13.65
CA THR A 112 -15.48 3.34 13.18
C THR A 112 -14.96 4.70 12.72
N ARG A 113 -15.84 5.57 12.20
CA ARG A 113 -15.52 6.97 11.91
C ARG A 113 -15.13 7.73 13.17
N ARG A 114 -15.89 7.58 14.27
CA ARG A 114 -15.56 8.19 15.57
C ARG A 114 -14.20 7.71 16.06
N ARG A 115 -13.96 6.41 16.02
CA ARG A 115 -12.68 5.81 16.45
C ARG A 115 -11.50 6.34 15.64
N LEU A 116 -11.63 6.44 14.32
CA LEU A 116 -10.57 6.98 13.45
C LEU A 116 -10.34 8.49 13.67
N ALA A 117 -11.35 9.22 14.12
CA ALA A 117 -11.23 10.63 14.51
C ALA A 117 -10.44 10.82 15.82
N GLU A 118 -10.34 9.79 16.66
CA GLU A 118 -9.55 9.82 17.89
C GLU A 118 -8.06 9.56 17.62
N ALA A 119 -7.20 10.07 18.50
CA ALA A 119 -5.74 9.92 18.35
C ALA A 119 -5.31 8.45 18.36
N ASP A 120 -5.89 7.65 19.24
CA ASP A 120 -5.49 6.26 19.43
C ASP A 120 -6.01 5.35 18.33
N GLY A 121 -7.24 5.57 17.83
CA GLY A 121 -7.76 4.85 16.68
C GLY A 121 -6.99 5.15 15.39
N LEU A 122 -6.56 6.40 15.20
CA LEU A 122 -5.67 6.76 14.08
C LEU A 122 -4.32 6.06 14.19
N ARG A 123 -3.68 6.07 15.37
CA ARG A 123 -2.40 5.38 15.59
C ARG A 123 -2.52 3.88 15.36
N ALA A 124 -3.60 3.27 15.85
CA ALA A 124 -3.86 1.85 15.65
C ALA A 124 -3.97 1.50 14.15
N ALA A 125 -4.72 2.30 13.38
CA ALA A 125 -4.86 2.11 11.94
C ALA A 125 -3.53 2.28 11.18
N ILE A 126 -2.71 3.26 11.55
CA ILE A 126 -1.38 3.46 10.95
C ILE A 126 -0.47 2.25 11.23
N LEU A 127 -0.45 1.75 12.47
CA LEU A 127 0.36 0.57 12.82
C LEU A 127 -0.14 -0.68 12.09
N GLN A 128 -1.46 -0.87 12.03
CA GLN A 128 -2.06 -1.99 11.33
C GLN A 128 -1.62 -2.02 9.87
N GLN A 129 -1.73 -0.89 9.17
CA GLN A 129 -1.34 -0.81 7.76
C GLN A 129 0.18 -0.87 7.55
N GLY A 130 0.96 -0.23 8.43
CA GLY A 130 2.42 -0.13 8.27
C GLY A 130 3.18 -1.42 8.56
N PHE A 131 2.60 -2.32 9.36
CA PHE A 131 3.23 -3.58 9.76
C PHE A 131 2.43 -4.83 9.34
N ASP A 132 1.36 -4.63 8.55
CA ASP A 132 0.44 -5.68 8.11
C ASP A 132 -0.09 -6.54 9.28
N LEU A 133 -0.57 -5.86 10.32
CA LEU A 133 -0.98 -6.54 11.56
C LEU A 133 -2.27 -7.33 11.34
N SER A 134 -2.24 -8.62 11.71
CA SER A 134 -3.39 -9.53 11.68
C SER A 134 -4.39 -9.26 12.80
N ILE A 135 -4.98 -8.06 12.82
CA ILE A 135 -6.02 -7.65 13.76
C ILE A 135 -7.30 -7.28 13.02
N ALA A 136 -8.43 -7.32 13.71
CA ALA A 136 -9.69 -6.83 13.16
C ALA A 136 -9.55 -5.35 12.73
N PRO A 137 -10.16 -4.94 11.60
CA PRO A 137 -10.16 -3.55 11.17
C PRO A 137 -10.67 -2.62 12.27
N PHE A 138 -10.04 -1.44 12.40
CA PHE A 138 -10.38 -0.46 13.45
C PHE A 138 -10.20 -0.99 14.89
N GLY A 139 -9.22 -1.88 15.08
CA GLY A 139 -8.78 -2.32 16.41
C GLY A 139 -8.30 -1.16 17.29
N THR A 140 -8.19 -1.42 18.58
CA THR A 140 -7.68 -0.42 19.55
C THR A 140 -6.16 -0.29 19.45
N LEU A 141 -5.61 0.82 19.94
CA LEU A 141 -4.15 1.01 19.99
C LEU A 141 -3.47 -0.09 20.80
N THR A 142 -4.09 -0.57 21.88
CA THR A 142 -3.60 -1.70 22.67
C THR A 142 -3.54 -2.99 21.85
N GLN A 143 -4.56 -3.28 21.05
CA GLN A 143 -4.58 -4.47 20.17
C GLN A 143 -3.48 -4.39 19.11
N ALA A 144 -3.37 -3.25 18.42
CA ALA A 144 -2.33 -3.03 17.40
C ALA A 144 -0.92 -3.13 17.98
N ARG A 145 -0.68 -2.47 19.12
CA ARG A 145 0.60 -2.54 19.83
C ARG A 145 0.94 -3.97 20.24
N ASN A 146 -0.01 -4.71 20.84
CA ASN A 146 0.25 -6.07 21.29
C ASN A 146 0.53 -6.99 20.09
N ALA A 147 -0.23 -6.88 19.00
CA ALA A 147 0.00 -7.66 17.78
C ALA A 147 1.39 -7.36 17.18
N LEU A 148 1.78 -6.08 17.10
CA LEU A 148 3.11 -5.66 16.65
C LEU A 148 4.22 -6.25 17.52
N LEU A 149 4.08 -6.16 18.85
CA LEU A 149 5.10 -6.66 19.77
C LEU A 149 5.23 -8.19 19.69
N TRP A 150 4.13 -8.92 19.56
CA TRP A 150 4.16 -10.36 19.34
C TRP A 150 4.81 -10.72 18.01
N GLN A 151 4.45 -10.04 16.92
CA GLN A 151 5.07 -10.22 15.60
C GLN A 151 6.57 -9.95 15.65
N HIS A 152 7.00 -8.91 16.37
CA HIS A 152 8.41 -8.58 16.55
C HIS A 152 9.16 -9.62 17.38
N LEU A 153 8.54 -10.15 18.44
CA LEU A 153 9.12 -11.23 19.26
C LEU A 153 9.29 -12.55 18.50
N CYS A 154 8.40 -12.83 17.54
CA CYS A 154 8.51 -14.01 16.68
C CYS A 154 9.64 -13.90 15.64
N ASN A 155 10.27 -12.74 15.46
CA ASN A 155 11.41 -12.58 14.58
C ASN A 155 12.69 -13.06 15.29
N PRO A 156 13.42 -14.06 14.75
CA PRO A 156 14.62 -14.61 15.39
C PRO A 156 15.72 -13.56 15.61
N GLN A 157 15.82 -12.56 14.73
CA GLN A 157 16.80 -11.47 14.88
C GLN A 157 16.52 -10.60 16.12
N THR A 158 15.25 -10.49 16.52
CA THR A 158 14.87 -9.75 17.72
C THR A 158 15.41 -10.44 18.97
N ALA A 159 15.33 -11.77 19.05
CA ALA A 159 15.86 -12.52 20.18
C ALA A 159 17.37 -12.35 20.33
N GLU A 160 18.13 -12.40 19.22
CA GLU A 160 19.58 -12.16 19.22
C GLU A 160 19.93 -10.76 19.73
N LYS A 161 19.23 -9.72 19.25
CA LYS A 161 19.46 -8.33 19.69
C LYS A 161 19.06 -8.09 21.15
N LEU A 162 17.97 -8.69 21.61
CA LEU A 162 17.58 -8.58 23.01
C LEU A 162 18.60 -9.28 23.92
N GLN A 163 19.19 -10.40 23.46
CA GLN A 163 20.23 -11.10 24.20
C GLN A 163 21.48 -10.23 24.37
N THR A 164 21.87 -9.44 23.35
CA THR A 164 23.01 -8.52 23.47
C THR A 164 22.72 -7.32 24.36
N GLN A 165 21.45 -6.87 24.43
CA GLN A 165 21.00 -5.79 25.32
C GLN A 165 20.69 -6.26 26.75
N LEU A 166 20.71 -7.57 27.00
CA LEU A 166 20.30 -8.16 28.27
C LEU A 166 21.07 -7.63 29.50
N PRO A 167 22.40 -7.39 29.46
CA PRO A 167 23.13 -6.85 30.60
C PRO A 167 22.62 -5.47 31.06
N ASP A 168 22.26 -4.60 30.12
CA ASP A 168 21.71 -3.27 30.41
C ASP A 168 20.25 -3.36 30.88
N LEU A 169 19.46 -4.27 30.30
CA LEU A 169 18.08 -4.51 30.69
C LEU A 169 17.96 -5.12 32.09
N GLN A 170 18.92 -5.96 32.51
CA GLN A 170 18.95 -6.56 33.85
C GLN A 170 19.15 -5.54 34.97
N GLN A 171 19.70 -4.37 34.67
CA GLN A 171 19.85 -3.28 35.63
C GLN A 171 18.53 -2.52 35.88
N GLN A 172 17.52 -2.73 35.02
CA GLN A 172 16.22 -2.07 35.12
C GLN A 172 15.20 -2.96 35.84
N VAL A 173 14.14 -2.33 36.38
CA VAL A 173 13.03 -3.08 36.98
C VAL A 173 12.32 -3.88 35.89
N PHE A 174 12.22 -5.19 36.08
CA PHE A 174 11.50 -6.07 35.18
C PHE A 174 9.99 -5.84 35.32
N ASN A 175 9.42 -5.11 34.35
CA ASN A 175 7.98 -4.88 34.25
C ASN A 175 7.56 -4.79 32.78
N GLN A 176 6.25 -4.84 32.53
CA GLN A 176 5.69 -4.77 31.17
C GLN A 176 6.16 -3.54 30.39
N GLY A 177 6.22 -2.37 31.03
CA GLY A 177 6.64 -1.13 30.38
C GLY A 177 8.10 -1.17 29.92
N THR A 178 9.00 -1.74 30.71
CA THR A 178 10.42 -1.93 30.37
C THR A 178 10.58 -2.84 29.16
N VAL A 179 9.91 -3.99 29.14
CA VAL A 179 9.96 -4.94 28.02
C VAL A 179 9.41 -4.31 26.75
N MET A 180 8.26 -3.62 26.86
CA MET A 180 7.67 -2.91 25.71
C MET A 180 8.58 -1.80 25.19
N ALA A 181 9.23 -1.04 26.09
CA ALA A 181 10.18 -0.01 25.70
C ALA A 181 11.35 -0.62 24.92
N ALA A 182 11.96 -1.71 25.40
CA ALA A 182 13.06 -2.38 24.70
C ALA A 182 12.67 -2.77 23.26
N LEU A 183 11.53 -3.46 23.10
CA LEU A 183 11.03 -3.89 21.79
C LEU A 183 10.72 -2.72 20.85
N LEU A 184 10.06 -1.67 21.35
CA LEU A 184 9.69 -0.51 20.54
C LEU A 184 10.90 0.34 20.15
N ASN A 185 11.90 0.47 21.02
CA ASN A 185 13.13 1.20 20.70
C ASN A 185 13.99 0.46 19.68
N ASP A 186 14.01 -0.88 19.71
CA ASP A 186 14.65 -1.68 18.67
C ASP A 186 13.96 -1.49 17.30
N LEU A 187 12.61 -1.56 17.25
CA LEU A 187 11.85 -1.26 16.03
C LEU A 187 12.08 0.16 15.52
N LEU A 188 12.15 1.13 16.44
CA LEU A 188 12.40 2.53 16.10
C LEU A 188 13.83 2.76 15.62
N GLN A 189 14.78 1.91 16.04
CA GLN A 189 16.23 2.10 15.94
C GLN A 189 16.66 3.43 16.57
N ALA A 190 16.11 3.73 17.76
CA ALA A 190 16.38 4.98 18.45
C ALA A 190 17.80 4.98 19.05
N PRO A 191 18.57 6.07 18.93
CA PRO A 191 19.91 6.16 19.52
C PRO A 191 19.86 6.21 21.05
N ASN A 192 18.76 6.72 21.62
CA ASN A 192 18.50 6.79 23.05
C ASN A 192 17.21 6.04 23.38
N SER A 193 17.24 5.23 24.43
CA SER A 193 16.05 4.50 24.89
C SER A 193 14.97 5.46 25.38
N LEU A 194 13.80 5.40 24.76
CA LEU A 194 12.61 6.16 25.13
C LEU A 194 11.67 5.30 25.98
N ALA A 195 10.86 5.95 26.82
CA ALA A 195 9.71 5.29 27.44
C ALA A 195 8.76 4.74 26.34
N TRP A 196 8.10 3.62 26.63
CA TRP A 196 7.35 2.85 25.63
C TRP A 196 6.25 3.67 24.93
N ASP A 197 5.61 4.61 25.64
CA ASP A 197 4.55 5.49 25.13
C ASP A 197 5.10 6.46 24.07
N LYS A 198 6.26 7.07 24.37
CA LYS A 198 6.97 7.96 23.45
C LYS A 198 7.54 7.19 22.27
N ALA A 199 8.12 6.02 22.52
CA ALA A 199 8.65 5.14 21.47
C ALA A 199 7.54 4.75 20.48
N LEU A 200 6.37 4.34 20.99
CA LEU A 200 5.21 4.00 20.17
C LEU A 200 4.73 5.20 19.35
N ALA A 201 4.60 6.38 19.97
CA ALA A 201 4.16 7.58 19.26
C ALA A 201 5.15 8.00 18.14
N GLN A 202 6.46 7.88 18.40
CA GLN A 202 7.51 8.14 17.40
C GLN A 202 7.51 7.09 16.29
N LEU A 203 7.29 5.81 16.62
CA LEU A 203 7.17 4.75 15.64
C LEU A 203 5.99 5.01 14.69
N VAL A 204 4.82 5.38 15.22
CA VAL A 204 3.67 5.76 14.40
C VAL A 204 4.01 6.93 13.48
N ALA A 205 4.69 7.96 14.00
CA ALA A 205 5.10 9.10 13.18
C ALA A 205 6.09 8.69 12.08
N LYS A 206 7.05 7.80 12.38
CA LYS A 206 8.00 7.25 11.40
C LYS A 206 7.28 6.47 10.30
N VAL A 207 6.34 5.60 10.65
CA VAL A 207 5.53 4.84 9.67
C VAL A 207 4.71 5.77 8.78
N ALA A 208 4.07 6.79 9.37
CA ALA A 208 3.29 7.78 8.63
C ALA A 208 4.14 8.83 7.89
N GLN A 209 5.47 8.77 7.99
CA GLN A 209 6.41 9.80 7.50
C GLN A 209 6.08 11.22 8.01
N ALA A 210 5.55 11.31 9.23
CA ALA A 210 5.15 12.54 9.87
C ALA A 210 6.32 13.19 10.63
N LYS A 211 6.38 14.53 10.59
CA LYS A 211 7.41 15.29 11.31
C LYS A 211 7.15 15.37 12.82
N ARG A 212 5.91 15.18 13.24
CA ARG A 212 5.45 15.27 14.64
C ARG A 212 4.48 14.13 14.95
N THR A 213 4.35 13.82 16.23
CA THR A 213 3.49 12.75 16.75
C THR A 213 2.04 13.19 17.03
N THR A 214 1.68 14.42 16.64
CA THR A 214 0.35 14.97 16.86
C THR A 214 -0.65 14.38 15.86
N PRO A 215 -1.92 14.14 16.24
CA PRO A 215 -2.91 13.53 15.34
C PRO A 215 -3.11 14.29 14.03
N ASP A 216 -3.07 15.63 14.05
CA ASP A 216 -3.26 16.44 12.84
C ASP A 216 -2.07 16.37 11.87
N GLU A 217 -0.84 16.27 12.40
CA GLU A 217 0.34 16.04 11.56
C GLU A 217 0.30 14.64 10.96
N LEU A 218 -0.05 13.61 11.75
CA LEU A 218 -0.22 12.24 11.27
C LEU A 218 -1.25 12.17 10.12
N ARG A 219 -2.42 12.79 10.28
CA ARG A 219 -3.43 12.85 9.21
C ARG A 219 -2.88 13.50 7.95
N THR A 220 -2.21 14.65 8.11
CA THR A 220 -1.68 15.39 6.97
C THR A 220 -0.59 14.60 6.26
N ALA A 221 0.27 13.90 7.00
CA ALA A 221 1.34 13.07 6.45
C ALA A 221 0.79 11.86 5.67
N ILE A 222 -0.22 11.16 6.21
CA ILE A 222 -0.91 10.07 5.50
C ILE A 222 -1.56 10.56 4.20
N LEU A 223 -2.23 11.72 4.22
CA LEU A 223 -2.84 12.28 3.01
C LEU A 223 -1.78 12.72 1.99
N ARG A 224 -0.63 13.25 2.43
CA ARG A 224 0.52 13.56 1.56
C ARG A 224 1.07 12.31 0.90
N GLN A 225 1.28 11.26 1.69
CA GLN A 225 1.77 9.98 1.20
C GLN A 225 0.81 9.38 0.16
N ALA A 226 -0.49 9.45 0.38
CA ALA A 226 -1.48 8.99 -0.59
C ALA A 226 -1.43 9.76 -1.93
N LEU A 227 -1.05 11.04 -1.91
CA LEU A 227 -0.87 11.83 -3.12
C LEU A 227 0.41 11.48 -3.88
N THR A 228 1.50 11.18 -3.18
CA THR A 228 2.80 10.86 -3.79
C THR A 228 2.89 9.40 -4.23
N SER A 229 2.35 8.47 -3.45
CA SER A 229 2.32 7.04 -3.77
C SER A 229 1.40 6.71 -4.95
N SER A 230 0.45 7.60 -5.27
CA SER A 230 -0.40 7.49 -6.46
C SER A 230 0.15 8.29 -7.67
N ALA A 231 1.47 8.44 -7.76
CA ALA A 231 2.18 8.80 -8.99
C ALA A 231 2.58 7.55 -9.81
N ALA A 232 1.77 6.50 -9.78
CA ALA A 232 1.70 5.53 -10.86
C ALA A 232 0.65 6.07 -11.87
N PRO A 233 0.97 6.22 -13.16
CA PRO A 233 0.03 6.78 -14.13
C PRO A 233 -1.17 5.83 -14.28
N LEU A 234 -2.38 6.38 -14.15
CA LEU A 234 -3.61 5.69 -14.53
C LEU A 234 -3.57 5.39 -16.04
N PRO A 235 -4.05 4.22 -16.47
CA PRO A 235 -4.09 3.83 -17.87
C PRO A 235 -5.19 4.64 -18.57
N THR A 236 -4.79 5.63 -19.36
CA THR A 236 -5.66 6.20 -20.38
C THR A 236 -5.88 5.15 -21.47
N LYS A 237 -7.15 4.82 -21.73
CA LYS A 237 -7.56 4.12 -22.95
C LYS A 237 -7.10 4.91 -24.18
N PRO A 238 -6.80 4.22 -25.29
CA PRO A 238 -5.77 4.62 -26.22
C PRO A 238 -6.33 5.53 -27.30
N ASP A 239 -5.64 6.65 -27.54
CA ASP A 239 -5.55 7.19 -28.89
C ASP A 239 -4.12 7.02 -29.40
N THR A 240 -4.06 6.30 -30.51
CA THR A 240 -2.94 6.02 -31.40
C THR A 240 -1.97 7.18 -31.55
N SER A 241 -0.71 6.96 -31.17
CA SER A 241 0.45 7.52 -31.87
C SER A 241 1.72 6.75 -31.49
N ASN A 242 2.05 5.81 -32.38
CA ASN A 242 3.38 5.33 -32.75
C ASN A 242 4.52 5.65 -31.78
N SER A 243 4.84 4.67 -30.94
CA SER A 243 6.21 4.45 -30.47
C SER A 243 6.53 2.99 -30.73
N THR A 244 7.46 2.77 -31.65
CA THR A 244 7.91 1.48 -32.17
C THR A 244 8.23 0.50 -31.02
N PRO A 245 7.64 -0.70 -30.99
CA PRO A 245 7.86 -1.67 -29.91
C PRO A 245 9.24 -2.32 -30.05
N ILE A 246 10.03 -2.26 -28.98
CA ILE A 246 10.99 -3.32 -28.68
C ILE A 246 10.13 -4.54 -28.33
N ALA A 247 10.33 -5.65 -29.06
CA ALA A 247 9.48 -6.83 -29.07
C ALA A 247 9.01 -7.27 -27.67
N ALA A 248 7.71 -7.09 -27.38
CA ALA A 248 7.07 -7.69 -26.23
C ALA A 248 6.98 -9.20 -26.48
N LEU A 249 7.66 -10.02 -25.67
CA LEU A 249 7.49 -11.47 -25.70
C LEU A 249 6.02 -11.82 -25.51
N SER A 250 5.43 -12.52 -26.48
CA SER A 250 4.08 -13.07 -26.35
C SER A 250 4.02 -14.07 -25.19
N ASP A 251 2.80 -14.31 -24.69
CA ASP A 251 2.60 -15.24 -23.58
C ASP A 251 2.91 -16.69 -24.00
N GLU A 252 2.76 -17.02 -25.29
CA GLU A 252 3.19 -18.28 -25.89
C GLU A 252 4.71 -18.44 -25.84
N ALA A 253 5.45 -17.43 -26.33
CA ALA A 253 6.90 -17.46 -26.33
C ALA A 253 7.46 -17.50 -24.90
N PHE A 254 6.80 -16.81 -23.97
CA PHE A 254 7.13 -16.87 -22.55
C PHE A 254 6.94 -18.28 -21.96
N ALA A 255 5.81 -18.93 -22.23
CA ALA A 255 5.53 -20.27 -21.72
C ALA A 255 6.55 -21.29 -22.25
N GLU A 256 6.88 -21.21 -23.55
CA GLU A 256 7.87 -22.09 -24.18
C GLU A 256 9.28 -21.88 -23.61
N LEU A 257 9.72 -20.62 -23.47
CA LEU A 257 11.00 -20.30 -22.85
C LEU A 257 11.07 -20.78 -21.40
N THR A 258 10.00 -20.61 -20.65
CA THR A 258 9.95 -21.03 -19.25
C THR A 258 9.98 -22.55 -19.12
N LEU A 259 9.31 -23.28 -20.01
CA LEU A 259 9.36 -24.74 -20.05
C LEU A 259 10.76 -25.25 -20.45
N ASN A 260 11.42 -24.59 -21.40
CA ASN A 260 12.78 -24.92 -21.82
C ASN A 260 13.79 -24.67 -20.70
N ALA A 261 13.67 -23.54 -19.99
CA ALA A 261 14.45 -23.26 -18.79
C ALA A 261 14.21 -24.32 -17.71
N ALA A 262 12.95 -24.69 -17.46
CA ALA A 262 12.59 -25.72 -16.48
C ALA A 262 13.15 -27.11 -16.84
N LYS A 263 13.19 -27.46 -18.13
CA LYS A 263 13.83 -28.69 -18.62
C LYS A 263 15.36 -28.64 -18.48
N ALA A 264 15.98 -27.48 -18.62
CA ALA A 264 17.43 -27.30 -18.50
C ALA A 264 17.92 -27.22 -17.04
N THR A 265 17.06 -26.84 -16.09
CA THR A 265 17.39 -26.78 -14.67
C THR A 265 17.69 -28.19 -14.12
N GLN A 266 18.90 -28.44 -13.62
CA GLN A 266 19.27 -29.72 -13.01
C GLN A 266 19.05 -29.74 -11.48
N ASP A 267 19.20 -28.58 -10.82
CA ASP A 267 19.09 -28.44 -9.37
C ASP A 267 17.66 -28.08 -8.91
N GLY A 268 17.25 -28.54 -7.72
CA GLY A 268 15.93 -28.23 -7.16
C GLY A 268 14.76 -28.91 -7.89
N ARG A 269 15.02 -30.09 -8.44
CA ARG A 269 13.98 -30.99 -8.95
C ARG A 269 13.37 -31.81 -7.82
N LEU A 270 12.06 -32.02 -7.89
CA LEU A 270 11.34 -32.94 -7.03
C LEU A 270 10.82 -34.10 -7.88
N GLY A 271 11.62 -35.16 -7.95
CA GLY A 271 11.43 -36.24 -8.93
C GLY A 271 11.66 -35.77 -10.37
N ASP A 272 11.14 -36.51 -11.33
CA ASP A 272 11.38 -36.23 -12.76
C ASP A 272 10.43 -35.18 -13.35
N SER A 273 9.34 -34.86 -12.65
CA SER A 273 8.20 -34.11 -13.20
C SER A 273 8.01 -32.71 -12.62
N LYS A 274 8.77 -32.29 -11.61
CA LYS A 274 8.55 -31.00 -10.92
C LYS A 274 9.85 -30.26 -10.65
N VAL A 275 9.84 -28.94 -10.85
CA VAL A 275 10.99 -28.06 -10.61
C VAL A 275 10.55 -26.81 -9.86
N PHE A 276 11.34 -26.37 -8.88
CA PHE A 276 11.06 -25.15 -8.12
C PHE A 276 11.04 -23.90 -9.01
N ILE A 277 10.02 -23.04 -8.83
CA ILE A 277 9.86 -21.79 -9.57
C ILE A 277 11.09 -20.88 -9.42
N SER A 278 11.69 -20.81 -8.22
CA SER A 278 12.90 -20.03 -7.96
C SER A 278 14.11 -20.49 -8.77
N ARG A 279 14.24 -21.81 -8.99
CA ARG A 279 15.35 -22.41 -9.74
C ARG A 279 15.18 -22.24 -11.24
N VAL A 280 13.95 -22.39 -11.74
CA VAL A 280 13.63 -22.07 -13.14
C VAL A 280 13.89 -20.60 -13.44
N TRP A 281 13.54 -19.71 -12.51
CA TRP A 281 13.84 -18.28 -12.65
C TRP A 281 15.33 -17.99 -12.76
N ALA A 282 16.15 -18.58 -11.88
CA ALA A 282 17.59 -18.41 -11.92
C ALA A 282 18.19 -18.92 -13.23
N THR A 283 17.75 -20.09 -13.72
CA THR A 283 18.17 -20.63 -15.02
C THR A 283 17.75 -19.72 -16.18
N LEU A 284 16.52 -19.20 -16.16
CA LEU A 284 16.02 -18.31 -17.20
C LEU A 284 16.81 -17.00 -17.28
N GLN A 285 17.16 -16.38 -16.14
CA GLN A 285 17.99 -15.18 -16.12
C GLN A 285 19.41 -15.43 -16.66
N GLN A 286 19.98 -16.61 -16.38
CA GLN A 286 21.29 -16.99 -16.90
C GLN A 286 21.27 -17.21 -18.42
N GLN A 287 20.21 -17.83 -18.95
CA GLN A 287 20.07 -18.11 -20.38
C GLN A 287 19.68 -16.86 -21.18
N HIS A 288 18.95 -15.94 -20.58
CA HIS A 288 18.38 -14.77 -21.25
C HIS A 288 18.52 -13.49 -20.39
N PRO A 289 19.74 -12.97 -20.20
CA PRO A 289 19.98 -11.77 -19.40
C PRO A 289 19.32 -10.50 -19.98
N ASP A 290 19.01 -10.50 -21.28
CA ASP A 290 18.32 -9.40 -21.97
C ASP A 290 16.83 -9.31 -21.62
N LEU A 291 16.26 -10.35 -21.00
CA LEU A 291 14.91 -10.29 -20.44
C LEU A 291 14.91 -9.37 -19.22
N LYS A 292 14.47 -8.12 -19.40
CA LYS A 292 14.21 -7.16 -18.31
C LYS A 292 12.96 -7.53 -17.50
N LEU A 293 12.89 -8.78 -17.04
CA LEU A 293 11.80 -9.31 -16.23
C LEU A 293 12.24 -9.31 -14.75
N THR A 294 11.35 -8.92 -13.85
CA THR A 294 11.57 -9.08 -12.40
C THR A 294 11.06 -10.44 -11.96
N LEU A 295 11.54 -10.96 -10.81
CA LEU A 295 11.04 -12.22 -10.26
C LEU A 295 9.51 -12.18 -10.03
N GLU A 296 8.99 -11.03 -9.58
CA GLU A 296 7.56 -10.82 -9.41
C GLU A 296 6.83 -10.84 -10.77
N GLY A 297 7.36 -10.16 -11.79
CA GLY A 297 6.81 -10.18 -13.14
C GLY A 297 6.81 -11.58 -13.76
N PHE A 298 7.84 -12.38 -13.49
CA PHE A 298 7.92 -13.79 -13.87
C PHE A 298 6.82 -14.62 -13.20
N LYS A 299 6.64 -14.49 -11.89
CA LYS A 299 5.57 -15.17 -11.14
C LYS A 299 4.17 -14.81 -11.65
N GLN A 300 3.92 -13.53 -11.95
CA GLN A 300 2.65 -13.10 -12.53
C GLN A 300 2.40 -13.73 -13.91
N ARG A 301 3.42 -13.76 -14.77
CA ARG A 301 3.29 -14.40 -16.08
C ARG A 301 3.13 -15.92 -16.01
N LEU A 302 3.74 -16.57 -15.01
CA LEU A 302 3.50 -18.00 -14.72
C LEU A 302 2.04 -18.27 -14.35
N ILE A 303 1.43 -17.41 -13.53
CA ILE A 303 0.01 -17.52 -13.18
C ILE A 303 -0.87 -17.39 -14.45
N THR A 304 -0.59 -16.40 -15.29
CA THR A 304 -1.32 -16.21 -16.56
C THR A 304 -1.18 -17.41 -17.47
N ALA A 305 0.03 -17.94 -17.65
CA ALA A 305 0.29 -19.14 -18.45
C ALA A 305 -0.45 -20.38 -17.90
N ASN A 306 -0.55 -20.50 -16.58
CA ASN A 306 -1.30 -21.57 -15.91
C ASN A 306 -2.82 -21.44 -16.09
N GLN A 307 -3.37 -20.22 -15.98
CA GLN A 307 -4.78 -19.98 -16.27
C GLN A 307 -5.15 -20.30 -17.74
N GLN A 308 -4.21 -20.05 -18.66
CA GLN A 308 -4.34 -20.39 -20.08
C GLN A 308 -4.05 -21.86 -20.38
N ARG A 309 -3.76 -22.70 -19.37
CA ARG A 309 -3.38 -24.12 -19.51
C ARG A 309 -2.18 -24.35 -20.43
N ARG A 310 -1.25 -23.39 -20.47
CA ARG A 310 0.00 -23.48 -21.24
C ARG A 310 1.17 -24.01 -20.40
N LEU A 311 1.06 -23.91 -19.08
CA LEU A 311 1.97 -24.48 -18.10
C LEU A 311 1.13 -24.99 -16.93
N ASP A 312 1.58 -26.06 -16.27
CA ASP A 312 0.92 -26.53 -15.06
C ASP A 312 1.75 -26.22 -13.83
N LEU A 313 1.12 -25.58 -12.84
CA LEU A 313 1.72 -25.27 -11.55
C LEU A 313 1.22 -26.21 -10.46
N SER A 314 2.09 -26.55 -9.50
CA SER A 314 1.71 -27.38 -8.35
C SER A 314 2.24 -26.85 -7.02
N ARG A 315 1.59 -27.29 -5.94
CA ARG A 315 1.91 -26.94 -4.56
C ARG A 315 2.91 -27.93 -3.95
N ALA A 316 3.66 -27.47 -2.96
CA ALA A 316 4.40 -28.33 -2.04
C ALA A 316 3.48 -28.83 -0.92
N ASP A 317 3.05 -30.10 -1.00
CA ASP A 317 2.18 -30.71 0.01
C ASP A 317 2.94 -31.10 1.30
N MET A 318 4.28 -31.15 1.25
CA MET A 318 5.16 -31.41 2.39
C MET A 318 6.32 -30.39 2.43
N ALA A 319 5.98 -29.11 2.46
CA ALA A 319 6.95 -28.00 2.45
C ALA A 319 8.03 -28.10 3.55
N TYR A 320 7.73 -28.73 4.69
CA TYR A 320 8.67 -28.92 5.81
C TYR A 320 9.77 -29.96 5.53
N ALA A 321 9.58 -30.82 4.52
CA ALA A 321 10.55 -31.84 4.11
C ALA A 321 11.44 -31.38 2.95
N LEU A 322 11.27 -30.12 2.52
CA LEU A 322 11.96 -29.52 1.38
C LEU A 322 12.87 -28.37 1.86
N ASP A 323 13.75 -27.91 0.99
CA ASP A 323 14.60 -26.75 1.27
C ASP A 323 13.73 -25.50 1.51
N ALA A 324 13.84 -24.94 2.72
CA ALA A 324 12.99 -23.83 3.16
C ALA A 324 13.22 -22.55 2.34
N ASN A 325 14.42 -22.34 1.84
CA ASN A 325 14.75 -21.19 1.01
C ASN A 325 14.14 -21.35 -0.38
N ASP A 326 14.22 -22.54 -0.99
CA ASP A 326 13.59 -22.80 -2.29
C ASP A 326 12.06 -22.77 -2.24
N VAL A 327 11.46 -23.23 -1.14
CA VAL A 327 10.00 -23.14 -0.92
C VAL A 327 9.57 -21.67 -0.82
N SER A 328 10.17 -20.90 0.08
CA SER A 328 9.79 -19.49 0.31
C SER A 328 10.03 -18.61 -0.91
N THR A 329 11.15 -18.79 -1.61
CA THR A 329 11.46 -18.02 -2.83
C THR A 329 10.59 -18.42 -4.01
N SER A 330 10.14 -19.68 -4.07
CA SER A 330 9.22 -20.17 -5.11
C SER A 330 7.75 -19.83 -4.86
N GLU A 331 7.40 -19.44 -3.63
CA GLU A 331 6.02 -19.20 -3.23
C GLU A 331 5.34 -18.18 -4.15
N THR A 332 4.30 -18.63 -4.85
CA THR A 332 3.56 -17.84 -5.82
C THR A 332 2.08 -17.92 -5.47
N ASN A 333 1.54 -16.81 -4.97
CA ASN A 333 0.17 -16.72 -4.49
C ASN A 333 -0.78 -16.20 -5.57
N HIS A 334 -1.90 -16.90 -5.77
CA HIS A 334 -2.98 -16.46 -6.63
C HIS A 334 -4.33 -16.89 -6.04
N LEU A 335 -5.16 -15.89 -5.69
CA LEU A 335 -6.43 -16.08 -4.99
C LEU A 335 -6.23 -16.92 -3.71
N ASN A 336 -6.83 -18.11 -3.64
CA ASN A 336 -6.74 -19.03 -2.51
C ASN A 336 -5.71 -20.16 -2.77
N SER A 337 -4.86 -20.02 -3.78
CA SER A 337 -3.89 -21.03 -4.19
C SER A 337 -2.45 -20.54 -4.09
N THR A 338 -1.60 -21.38 -3.50
CA THR A 338 -0.15 -21.19 -3.46
C THR A 338 0.54 -22.25 -4.31
N PHE A 339 1.42 -21.82 -5.20
CA PHE A 339 2.21 -22.64 -6.10
C PHE A 339 3.70 -22.53 -5.78
N HIS A 340 4.42 -23.63 -5.97
CA HIS A 340 5.85 -23.72 -5.66
C HIS A 340 6.65 -24.37 -6.81
N PHE A 341 5.98 -25.17 -7.64
CA PHE A 341 6.61 -25.93 -8.73
C PHE A 341 5.96 -25.66 -10.08
N ILE A 342 6.77 -25.75 -11.12
CA ILE A 342 6.32 -25.96 -12.51
C ILE A 342 6.38 -27.46 -12.79
N ARG A 343 5.32 -28.01 -13.37
CA ARG A 343 5.27 -29.40 -13.81
C ARG A 343 5.76 -29.53 -15.25
N LEU A 344 6.37 -30.68 -15.56
CA LEU A 344 6.98 -30.98 -16.86
C LEU A 344 6.22 -32.05 -17.67
N ASP A 345 5.05 -32.49 -17.19
CA ASP A 345 4.29 -33.61 -17.77
C ASP A 345 3.41 -33.25 -18.97
#